data_AF-A0A924Z6K4-F1
#
_entry.id   AF-A0A924Z6K4-F1
#
_cell.length_a   1.000
_cell.length_b   1.000
_cell.length_c   1.000
_cell.angle_alpha   90.00
_cell.angle_beta   90.00
_cell.angle_gamma   90.00
#
_symmetry.space_group_name_H-M   'P 1'
#
loop_
_entity.id
_entity.type
_entity.pdbx_description
1 polymer ?
#
loop_
_entity_poly.entity_id
_entity_poly.type
_entity_poly.pdbx_seq_one_letter_code
_entity_poly.pdbx_strand_id
1 'polypeptide(L)' 'MATILQNLPAGQKVGIAFSGGLDTSAALHWMRNKGAIPYAYTANLGQPDEPDYDEIPRKAMLYGA' A
#
# COMPACT_ATOMS: atom_id res chain seq x y z
N MET A 1 6.07 19.56 -13.59
CA MET A 1 6.24 18.48 -12.59
C MET A 1 6.90 17.31 -13.28
N ALA A 2 7.94 16.72 -12.68
CA ALA A 2 8.49 15.47 -13.21
C ALA A 2 7.54 14.31 -12.89
N THR A 3 7.44 13.34 -13.79
CA THR A 3 6.61 12.15 -13.58
C THR A 3 7.13 11.27 -12.44
N ILE A 4 8.44 11.23 -12.24
CA ILE A 4 9.09 10.41 -11.21
C ILE A 4 9.54 11.30 -10.05
N LEU A 5 9.06 10.99 -8.85
CA LEU A 5 9.47 11.63 -7.60
C LEU A 5 10.61 10.82 -6.99
N GLN A 6 11.76 11.45 -6.78
CA GLN A 6 12.95 10.80 -6.19
C GLN A 6 12.91 10.74 -4.65
N ASN A 7 11.99 11.48 -4.03
CA ASN A 7 11.81 11.53 -2.58
C ASN A 7 10.37 11.23 -2.22
N LEU A 8 10.15 10.68 -1.03
CA LEU A 8 8.80 10.43 -0.53
C LEU A 8 8.06 11.77 -0.32
N PRO A 9 6.85 11.95 -0.88
CA PRO A 9 6.09 13.18 -0.72
C PRO A 9 5.35 13.19 0.62
N ALA A 10 6.03 13.57 1.70
CA ALA A 10 5.43 13.72 3.03
C ALA A 10 4.25 14.71 3.01
N GLY A 11 3.19 14.41 3.77
CA GLY A 11 1.93 15.15 3.81
C GLY A 11 1.01 14.94 2.61
N GLN A 12 1.42 14.17 1.60
CA GLN A 12 0.63 13.93 0.39
C GLN A 12 0.05 12.53 0.34
N LYS A 13 -1.02 12.38 -0.44
CA LYS A 13 -1.67 11.10 -0.71
C LYS A 13 -0.86 10.29 -1.71
N VAL A 14 -0.54 9.04 -1.38
CA VAL A 14 0.25 8.14 -2.24
C VAL A 14 -0.52 6.84 -2.45
N GLY A 15 -0.88 6.53 -3.69
CA GLY A 15 -1.52 5.25 -4.02
C GLY A 15 -0.50 4.12 -4.04
N ILE A 16 -0.86 2.97 -3.45
CA ILE A 16 -0.07 1.74 -3.45
C ILE A 16 -0.92 0.62 -4.05
N ALA A 17 -0.39 -0.06 -5.07
CA ALA A 17 -0.91 -1.36 -5.49
C ALA A 17 -0.53 -2.39 -4.41
N PHE A 18 -1.49 -2.71 -3.53
CA PHE A 18 -1.24 -3.42 -2.29
C PHE A 18 -1.63 -4.88 -2.41
N SER A 19 -0.63 -5.76 -2.49
CA SER A 19 -0.81 -7.21 -2.60
C SER A 19 -0.94 -7.95 -1.27
N GLY A 20 -0.65 -7.30 -0.14
CA GLY A 20 -0.62 -7.96 1.18
C GLY A 20 0.67 -8.74 1.46
N GLY A 21 1.55 -8.91 0.48
CA GLY A 21 2.89 -9.50 0.65
C GLY A 21 3.84 -8.63 1.48
N LEU A 22 5.03 -9.15 1.79
CA LEU A 22 6.02 -8.50 2.66
C LEU A 22 6.40 -7.10 2.14
N ASP A 23 6.75 -6.99 0.86
CA ASP A 23 7.27 -5.76 0.26
C ASP A 23 6.25 -4.62 0.32
N THR A 24 5.01 -4.86 -0.10
CA THR A 24 3.94 -3.85 -0.09
C THR A 24 3.49 -3.52 1.33
N SER A 25 3.50 -4.49 2.25
CA SER A 25 3.22 -4.29 3.67
C SER A 25 4.25 -3.40 4.35
N ALA A 26 5.54 -3.70 4.18
CA ALA A 26 6.63 -2.93 4.75
C ALA A 26 6.69 -1.51 4.16
N ALA A 27 6.51 -1.38 2.84
CA ALA A 27 6.48 -0.08 2.17
C ALA A 27 5.35 0.81 2.69
N LEU A 28 4.13 0.28 2.81
CA LEU A 28 2.97 1.02 3.32
C LEU A 28 3.23 1.52 4.75
N HIS A 29 3.66 0.63 5.65
CA HIS A 29 3.95 0.98 7.03
C HIS A 29 5.08 2.04 7.12
N TRP A 30 6.14 1.87 6.33
CA TRP A 30 7.24 2.82 6.26
C TRP A 30 6.80 4.19 5.73
N MET A 31 5.98 4.25 4.68
CA MET A 31 5.46 5.50 4.12
C MET A 31 4.62 6.27 5.15
N ARG A 32 3.74 5.57 5.88
CA ARG A 32 2.97 6.18 6.98
C ARG A 32 3.89 6.75 8.05
N ASN A 33 4.88 5.97 8.51
CA ASN A 33 5.84 6.40 9.54
C ASN A 33 6.72 7.58 9.09
N LYS A 34 6.94 7.73 7.78
CA LYS A 34 7.70 8.85 7.18
C LYS A 34 6.82 10.04 6.80
N GLY A 35 5.55 10.03 7.18
CA GLY A 35 4.65 11.17 7.08
C GLY A 35 3.90 11.29 5.76
N ALA A 36 3.99 10.32 4.85
CA ALA A 36 3.07 10.25 3.71
C ALA A 36 1.69 9.72 4.15
N ILE A 37 0.70 9.88 3.27
CA ILE A 37 -0.68 9.40 3.48
C ILE A 37 -0.94 8.27 2.46
N PRO A 38 -0.52 7.03 2.73
CA PRO A 38 -0.72 5.92 1.80
C PRO A 38 -2.21 5.57 1.65
N TYR A 39 -2.62 5.20 0.44
CA TYR A 39 -3.90 4.59 0.14
C TYR A 39 -3.64 3.24 -0.53
N ALA A 40 -4.14 2.17 0.07
CA ALA A 40 -3.96 0.81 -0.43
C ALA A 40 -5.08 0.44 -1.41
N TYR A 41 -4.70 -0.07 -2.59
CA TYR A 41 -5.62 -0.61 -3.58
C TYR A 41 -5.21 -2.04 -3.90
N THR A 42 -6.06 -2.99 -3.55
CA THR A 42 -5.87 -4.41 -3.87
C THR A 42 -6.73 -4.77 -5.08
N ALA A 43 -6.11 -5.31 -6.12
CA ALA A 43 -6.84 -5.83 -7.26
C ALA A 43 -7.25 -7.28 -6.98
N ASN A 44 -8.55 -7.56 -7.01
CA ASN A 44 -9.02 -8.94 -7.06
C ASN A 44 -8.82 -9.47 -8.49
N LEU A 45 -7.80 -10.30 -8.68
CA LEU A 45 -7.43 -10.89 -9.97
C LEU A 45 -7.87 -12.35 -10.10
N GLY A 46 -8.59 -12.89 -9.10
CA GLY A 46 -8.93 -14.31 -9.04
C GLY A 46 -7.69 -15.20 -9.00
N GLN A 47 -6.66 -14.80 -8.24
CA GLN A 47 -5.44 -15.58 -8.12
C GLN A 47 -5.75 -16.97 -7.53
N PRO A 48 -5.22 -18.05 -8.14
CA PRO A 48 -5.52 -19.42 -7.72
C PRO A 48 -4.99 -19.75 -6.32
N ASP A 49 -4.03 -18.97 -5.84
CA ASP A 49 -3.34 -19.11 -4.56
C ASP A 49 -3.77 -18.08 -3.50
N GLU A 50 -4.73 -17.21 -3.80
CA GLU A 50 -5.26 -16.22 -2.85
C GLU A 50 -6.61 -16.69 -2.27
N PRO A 51 -6.66 -17.16 -1.02
CA PRO A 51 -7.86 -17.71 -0.42
C PRO A 51 -8.84 -16.66 0.13
N ASP A 52 -8.38 -15.44 0.48
CA ASP A 52 -9.21 -14.41 1.13
C ASP A 52 -8.75 -12.99 0.76
N TYR A 53 -9.27 -12.48 -0.37
CA TYR A 53 -9.02 -11.11 -0.80
C TYR A 53 -9.49 -10.04 0.21
N ASP A 54 -10.48 -10.33 1.07
CA ASP A 54 -10.98 -9.35 2.03
C ASP A 54 -10.02 -9.19 3.23
N GLU A 55 -9.08 -10.13 3.44
CA GLU A 55 -8.01 -10.01 4.45
C GLU A 55 -7.01 -8.91 4.09
N ILE A 56 -6.70 -8.76 2.80
CA ILE A 56 -5.65 -7.86 2.33
C ILE A 56 -5.97 -6.38 2.67
N PRO A 57 -7.17 -5.82 2.38
CA PRO A 57 -7.51 -4.46 2.80
C PRO A 57 -7.53 -4.29 4.32
N ARG A 58 -8.00 -5.30 5.08
CA ARG A 58 -7.99 -5.27 6.55
C ARG A 58 -6.55 -5.14 7.08
N LYS A 59 -5.62 -5.91 6.52
CA LYS A 59 -4.19 -5.85 6.84
C LYS A 59 -3.58 -4.49 6.49
N ALA A 60 -3.95 -3.90 5.35
CA ALA A 60 -3.50 -2.55 4.98
C ALA A 60 -3.89 -1.49 6.02
N MET A 61 -5.13 -1.54 6.54
CA MET A 61 -5.60 -0.63 7.60
C MET A 61 -4.77 -0.79 8.90
N LEU A 62 -4.37 -2.01 9.25
CA LEU A 62 -3.51 -2.26 10.42
C LEU A 62 -2.13 -1.64 10.28
N TYR A 63 -1.61 -1.53 9.05
CA TYR A 63 -0.32 -0.89 8.79
C TYR A 63 -0.41 0.63 8.59
N GLY A 64 -1.62 1.19 8.64
CA GLY A 64 -1.88 2.61 8.53
C GLY A 64 -2.10 3.08 7.11
N ALA A 65 -2.79 2.32 6.27
CA ALA A 65 -3.51 2.91 5.14
C ALA A 65 -4.50 3.96 5.66
#